data_AF-A0A4Q3WR67-F1
#
_entry.id   AF-A0A4Q3WR67-F1
#
_cell.length_a   1.000
_cell.length_b   1.000
_cell.length_c   1.000
_cell.angle_alpha   90.00
_cell.angle_beta   90.00
_cell.angle_gamma   90.00
#
_symmetry.space_group_name_H-M   'P 1'
#
loop_
_entity.id
_entity.type
_entity.pdbx_description
1 polymer ?
#
loop_
_entity_poly.entity_id
_entity_poly.type
_entity_poly.pdbx_seq_one_letter_code
_entity_poly.pdbx_strand_id
1 'polypeptide(L)'
;DSVNAPLFSLAGQIAGEEQLQNAVADFDSSRLVIRWPMPFAQAKISLVNESDKAVRLDVGARVSEFAAAPSAYRFRAIQQTARTQKDKPISILDVKGTGSFVGLALSIEPTEDSRRRTFAYLEGNESIVADGKVFEGTGNEDFFSSAWYFPEKPFFHSYEGMTLKNLDKPAVSAYRWMIPDALPFKKSLKFDFEQGNGNKRFR
;
A
#
# COMPACT_ATOMS: atom_id res chain seq x y z
N ASP A 1 -13.98 11.46 1.35
CA ASP A 1 -12.77 12.25 1.01
C ASP A 1 -11.94 11.57 -0.07
N SER A 2 -11.06 12.31 -0.76
CA SER A 2 -10.19 11.74 -1.80
C SER A 2 -9.01 10.99 -1.20
N VAL A 3 -8.44 11.47 -0.10
CA VAL A 3 -7.32 10.85 0.63
C VAL A 3 -7.73 10.72 2.10
N ASN A 4 -7.79 9.49 2.60
CA ASN A 4 -8.02 9.19 4.01
C ASN A 4 -7.15 7.99 4.40
N ALA A 5 -5.95 8.28 4.92
CA ALA A 5 -4.97 7.30 5.35
C ALA A 5 -4.00 7.93 6.35
N PRO A 6 -3.39 7.13 7.24
CA PRO A 6 -2.22 7.55 8.02
C PRO A 6 -1.10 8.08 7.13
N LEU A 7 -0.33 9.04 7.64
CA LEU A 7 0.71 9.73 6.87
C LEU A 7 1.79 8.76 6.36
N PHE A 8 2.26 7.86 7.21
CA PHE A 8 3.30 6.89 6.87
C PHE A 8 2.84 5.84 5.84
N SER A 9 1.54 5.53 5.79
CA SER A 9 0.97 4.66 4.75
C SER A 9 1.20 5.21 3.35
N LEU A 10 1.15 6.54 3.18
CA LEU A 10 1.43 7.21 1.89
C LEU A 10 2.92 7.17 1.50
N ALA A 11 3.80 6.87 2.46
CA ALA A 11 5.24 6.68 2.26
C ALA A 11 5.62 5.20 2.12
N GLY A 12 4.67 4.26 2.26
CA GLY A 12 4.91 2.83 2.14
C GLY A 12 5.09 2.10 3.47
N GLN A 13 4.98 2.81 4.59
CA GLN A 13 5.13 2.25 5.92
C GLN A 13 3.76 2.13 6.59
N ILE A 14 3.19 0.93 6.55
CA ILE A 14 1.99 0.59 7.32
C ILE A 14 2.38 0.20 8.75
N ALA A 15 3.52 -0.50 8.91
CA ALA A 15 4.11 -0.84 10.19
C ALA A 15 5.59 -0.43 10.19
N GLY A 16 6.04 0.16 11.29
CA GLY A 16 7.40 0.71 11.44
C GLY A 16 7.49 2.19 11.05
N GLU A 17 8.58 2.82 11.52
CA GLU A 17 8.95 4.22 11.24
C GLU A 17 10.44 4.28 10.90
N GLU A 18 10.87 3.42 9.98
CA GLU A 18 12.24 3.35 9.52
C GLU A 18 12.56 4.53 8.61
N GLN A 19 13.81 4.99 8.62
CA GLN A 19 14.25 5.96 7.63
C GLN A 19 14.10 5.38 6.23
N LEU A 20 13.56 6.17 5.31
CA LEU A 20 13.35 5.73 3.93
C LEU A 20 13.60 6.82 2.92
N GLN A 21 13.88 6.36 1.70
CA GLN A 21 13.84 7.16 0.49
C GLN A 21 13.28 6.27 -0.62
N ASN A 22 12.17 6.70 -1.21
CA ASN A 22 11.58 6.07 -2.38
C ASN A 22 11.05 7.15 -3.34
N ALA A 23 10.42 6.73 -4.45
CA ALA A 23 9.98 7.64 -5.51
C ALA A 23 8.98 8.70 -5.03
N VAL A 24 8.22 8.42 -3.97
CA VAL A 24 7.13 9.28 -3.51
C VAL A 24 7.34 9.85 -2.11
N ALA A 25 8.36 9.41 -1.37
CA ALA A 25 8.59 9.88 -0.01
C ALA A 25 10.05 9.82 0.43
N ASP A 26 10.42 10.72 1.35
CA ASP A 26 11.62 10.60 2.19
C ASP A 26 11.17 10.69 3.65
N PHE A 27 11.83 9.94 4.54
CA PHE A 27 11.75 10.12 5.97
C PHE A 27 13.13 9.96 6.60
N ASP A 28 13.59 10.98 7.33
CA ASP A 28 14.92 11.02 7.97
C ASP A 28 14.86 10.94 9.51
N SER A 29 13.79 10.35 10.04
CA SER A 29 13.42 10.34 11.48
C SER A 29 12.91 11.68 12.04
N SER A 30 13.06 12.79 11.32
CA SER A 30 12.58 14.11 11.77
C SER A 30 11.57 14.73 10.81
N ARG A 31 11.74 14.50 9.52
CA ARG A 31 10.98 15.13 8.45
C ARG A 31 10.45 14.07 7.50
N LEU A 32 9.13 14.02 7.37
CA LEU A 32 8.44 13.26 6.33
C LEU A 32 8.15 14.18 5.15
N VAL A 33 8.57 13.79 3.95
CA VAL A 33 8.22 14.46 2.70
C VAL A 33 7.40 13.49 1.86
N ILE A 34 6.22 13.91 1.40
CA ILE A 34 5.36 13.14 0.49
C ILE A 34 5.24 13.90 -0.84
N ARG A 35 5.41 13.18 -1.96
CA ARG A 35 5.55 13.72 -3.32
C ARG A 35 4.58 13.13 -4.34
N TRP A 36 3.52 12.46 -3.89
CA TRP A 36 2.41 12.10 -4.78
C TRP A 36 1.87 13.34 -5.50
N PRO A 37 1.75 13.32 -6.84
CA PRO A 37 1.07 14.39 -7.55
C PRO A 37 -0.41 14.43 -7.18
N MET A 38 -0.87 15.54 -6.60
CA MET A 38 -2.27 15.70 -6.17
C MET A 38 -2.91 16.91 -6.87
N PRO A 39 -3.35 16.80 -8.15
CA PRO A 39 -4.07 17.88 -8.82
C PRO A 39 -5.37 18.24 -8.07
N PHE A 40 -5.67 19.52 -7.93
CA PHE A 40 -6.90 20.01 -7.29
C PHE A 40 -7.38 21.32 -7.93
N ALA A 41 -8.67 21.62 -7.76
CA ALA A 41 -9.22 22.96 -8.03
C ALA A 41 -9.29 23.79 -6.73
N GLN A 42 -9.66 23.13 -5.63
CA GLN A 42 -9.60 23.63 -4.27
C GLN A 42 -9.07 22.50 -3.39
N ALA A 43 -8.24 22.82 -2.40
CA ALA A 43 -7.65 21.85 -1.49
C ALA A 43 -7.86 22.24 -0.03
N LYS A 44 -8.02 21.21 0.81
CA LYS A 44 -7.98 21.31 2.26
C LYS A 44 -7.11 20.16 2.76
N ILE A 45 -6.16 20.47 3.64
CA ILE A 45 -5.38 19.47 4.37
C ILE A 45 -5.89 19.48 5.82
N SER A 46 -6.12 18.30 6.37
CA SER A 46 -6.51 18.13 7.78
C SER A 46 -5.69 16.99 8.35
N LEU A 47 -5.04 17.25 9.48
CA LEU A 47 -4.29 16.26 10.23
C LEU A 47 -5.05 15.94 11.51
N VAL A 48 -5.23 14.66 11.77
CA VAL A 48 -5.92 14.16 12.95
C VAL A 48 -4.91 13.36 13.75
N ASN A 49 -4.74 13.72 15.02
CA ASN A 49 -3.98 12.93 15.98
C ASN A 49 -4.97 12.09 16.78
N GLU A 50 -4.94 10.77 16.59
CA GLU A 50 -5.82 9.82 17.27
C GLU A 50 -5.25 9.35 18.61
N SER A 51 -4.06 9.82 19.01
CA SER A 51 -3.45 9.50 20.29
C SER A 51 -3.86 10.45 21.41
N ASP A 52 -3.59 10.06 22.64
CA ASP A 52 -3.75 10.87 23.85
C ASP A 52 -2.58 11.84 24.11
N LYS A 53 -1.51 11.76 23.30
CA LYS A 53 -0.31 12.58 23.45
C LYS A 53 -0.34 13.76 22.49
N ALA A 54 0.02 14.94 22.97
CA ALA A 54 0.16 16.10 22.12
C ALA A 54 1.29 15.90 21.10
N VAL A 55 0.99 16.10 19.82
CA VAL A 55 1.96 16.08 18.72
C VAL A 55 2.09 17.50 18.17
N ARG A 56 3.32 17.97 17.98
CA ARG A 56 3.62 19.24 17.31
C ARG A 56 4.24 18.93 15.95
N LEU A 57 3.66 19.50 14.89
CA LEU A 57 4.11 19.30 13.52
C LEU A 57 4.29 20.67 12.86
N ASP A 58 5.41 20.85 12.19
CA ASP A 58 5.56 21.91 11.19
C ASP A 58 5.12 21.36 9.84
N VAL A 59 4.04 21.93 9.30
CA VAL A 59 3.41 21.42 8.07
C VAL A 59 3.61 22.43 6.95
N GLY A 60 4.20 21.97 5.84
CA GLY A 60 4.36 22.74 4.63
C GLY A 60 3.84 21.98 3.41
N ALA A 61 3.23 22.72 2.48
CA ALA A 61 2.83 22.19 1.17
C ALA A 61 3.53 23.00 0.08
N ARG A 62 4.03 22.31 -0.95
CA ARG A 62 4.50 22.94 -2.20
C ARG A 62 3.38 22.84 -3.22
N VAL A 63 2.93 24.00 -3.71
CA VAL A 63 1.86 24.10 -4.70
C VAL A 63 2.41 24.76 -5.94
N SER A 64 2.07 24.21 -7.10
CA SER A 64 2.38 24.79 -8.40
C SER A 64 1.08 25.09 -9.13
N GLU A 65 0.99 26.29 -9.70
CA GLU A 65 -0.13 26.70 -10.56
C GLU A 65 0.14 26.31 -12.01
N PHE A 66 -0.93 25.95 -12.72
CA PHE A 66 -0.88 25.57 -14.13
C PHE A 66 -1.96 26.34 -14.89
N ALA A 67 -1.63 26.82 -16.09
CA ALA A 67 -2.59 27.52 -16.95
C ALA A 67 -3.78 26.64 -17.37
N ALA A 68 -3.56 25.32 -17.43
CA ALA A 68 -4.59 24.30 -17.62
C ALA A 68 -4.39 23.17 -16.62
N ALA A 69 -5.46 22.45 -16.28
CA ALA A 69 -5.38 21.33 -15.34
C ALA A 69 -4.38 20.28 -15.84
N PRO A 70 -3.34 19.91 -15.07
CA PRO A 70 -2.28 19.00 -15.52
C PRO A 70 -2.79 17.56 -15.66
N SER A 71 -3.95 17.24 -15.08
CA SER A 71 -4.62 15.96 -15.23
C SER A 71 -6.13 16.08 -14.95
N ALA A 72 -6.92 15.30 -15.67
CA ALA A 72 -8.35 15.13 -15.39
C ALA A 72 -8.59 14.27 -14.14
N TYR A 73 -7.58 13.52 -13.69
CA TYR A 73 -7.68 12.66 -12.51
C TYR A 73 -7.39 13.41 -11.20
N ARG A 74 -7.77 12.78 -10.10
CA ARG A 74 -7.46 13.22 -8.74
C ARG A 74 -6.76 12.07 -8.02
N PHE A 75 -5.74 12.40 -7.23
CA PHE A 75 -5.10 11.41 -6.39
C PHE A 75 -6.09 10.92 -5.33
N ARG A 76 -6.12 9.60 -5.14
CA ARG A 76 -6.91 8.96 -4.10
C ARG A 76 -6.07 7.94 -3.36
N ALA A 77 -6.23 7.91 -2.04
CA ALA A 77 -5.65 6.88 -1.20
C ALA A 77 -6.64 6.56 -0.09
N ILE A 78 -6.83 5.26 0.15
CA ILE A 78 -7.68 4.72 1.20
C ILE A 78 -6.86 3.73 1.99
N GLN A 79 -7.08 3.70 3.31
CA GLN A 79 -6.62 2.59 4.14
C GLN A 79 -7.80 1.67 4.45
N GLN A 80 -7.54 0.37 4.39
CA GLN A 80 -8.48 -0.66 4.81
C GLN A 80 -7.75 -1.73 5.60
N THR A 81 -8.51 -2.45 6.43
CA THR A 81 -8.01 -3.61 7.17
C THR A 81 -9.01 -4.74 6.98
N ALA A 82 -8.50 -5.94 6.76
CA ALA A 82 -9.32 -7.13 6.61
C ALA A 82 -8.74 -8.28 7.44
N ARG A 83 -9.62 -9.16 7.92
CA ARG A 83 -9.23 -10.43 8.52
C ARG A 83 -9.43 -11.56 7.52
N THR A 84 -8.51 -12.50 7.54
CA THR A 84 -8.58 -13.72 6.76
C THR A 84 -9.86 -14.50 7.07
N GLN A 85 -10.52 -14.95 6.01
CA GLN A 85 -11.66 -15.85 6.06
C GLN A 85 -11.31 -17.12 5.30
N LYS A 86 -11.68 -18.27 5.87
CA LYS A 86 -11.44 -19.58 5.26
C LYS A 86 -12.01 -19.61 3.83
N ASP A 87 -11.19 -20.10 2.89
CA ASP A 87 -11.54 -20.33 1.49
C ASP A 87 -11.99 -19.08 0.72
N LYS A 88 -11.63 -17.88 1.20
CA LYS A 88 -11.93 -16.61 0.51
C LYS A 88 -10.64 -15.81 0.30
N PRO A 89 -10.53 -15.02 -0.79
CA PRO A 89 -9.43 -14.07 -0.91
C PRO A 89 -9.65 -12.84 0.00
N ILE A 90 -8.60 -12.05 0.17
CA ILE A 90 -8.67 -10.70 0.76
C ILE A 90 -8.87 -9.69 -0.36
N SER A 91 -9.93 -8.90 -0.28
CA SER A 91 -10.12 -7.79 -1.22
C SER A 91 -9.26 -6.61 -0.81
N ILE A 92 -8.41 -6.16 -1.75
CA ILE A 92 -7.51 -5.02 -1.58
C ILE A 92 -8.15 -3.75 -2.12
N LEU A 93 -8.82 -3.86 -3.26
CA LEU A 93 -9.53 -2.75 -3.88
C LEU A 93 -10.67 -3.26 -4.76
N ASP A 94 -11.87 -2.70 -4.61
CA ASP A 94 -13.00 -2.91 -5.52
C ASP A 94 -13.65 -1.57 -5.80
N VAL A 95 -13.41 -1.03 -6.99
CA VAL A 95 -13.85 0.31 -7.38
C VAL A 95 -14.43 0.34 -8.78
N LYS A 96 -15.40 1.24 -8.97
CA LYS A 96 -15.98 1.58 -10.28
C LYS A 96 -15.60 3.00 -10.68
N GLY A 97 -15.43 3.24 -11.96
CA GLY A 97 -15.07 4.52 -12.56
C GLY A 97 -13.87 4.40 -13.50
N THR A 98 -13.28 5.55 -13.82
CA THR A 98 -12.09 5.67 -14.67
C THR A 98 -10.93 6.15 -13.81
N GLY A 99 -9.77 5.50 -13.92
CA GLY A 99 -8.59 5.87 -13.17
C GLY A 99 -7.38 5.03 -13.54
N SER A 100 -6.36 5.11 -12.69
CA SER A 100 -5.19 4.25 -12.76
C SER A 100 -4.78 3.84 -11.36
N PHE A 101 -4.54 2.55 -11.15
CA PHE A 101 -3.93 2.06 -9.93
C PHE A 101 -2.42 2.29 -10.01
N VAL A 102 -1.89 2.96 -8.98
CA VAL A 102 -0.51 3.47 -8.97
C VAL A 102 0.32 2.95 -7.79
N GLY A 103 -0.25 2.06 -6.97
CA GLY A 103 0.51 1.36 -5.95
C GLY A 103 -0.27 0.91 -4.73
N LEU A 104 0.44 0.16 -3.90
CA LEU A 104 -0.05 -0.46 -2.67
C LEU A 104 1.05 -0.41 -1.61
N ALA A 105 0.66 -0.06 -0.39
CA ALA A 105 1.40 -0.40 0.81
C ALA A 105 0.56 -1.41 1.59
N LEU A 106 1.17 -2.52 2.02
CA LEU A 106 0.49 -3.63 2.67
C LEU A 106 1.28 -4.09 3.87
N SER A 107 0.60 -4.27 5.00
CA SER A 107 1.11 -5.04 6.13
C SER A 107 0.24 -6.27 6.34
N ILE A 108 0.88 -7.42 6.48
CA ILE A 108 0.25 -8.68 6.83
C ILE A 108 0.86 -9.14 8.15
N GLU A 109 0.01 -9.38 9.13
CA GLU A 109 0.42 -9.90 10.44
C GLU A 109 -0.50 -11.04 10.90
N PRO A 110 0.04 -12.01 11.64
CA PRO A 110 -0.78 -13.05 12.26
C PRO A 110 -1.69 -12.44 13.32
N THR A 111 -2.88 -13.01 13.52
CA THR A 111 -3.73 -12.64 14.65
C THR A 111 -3.05 -12.99 15.97
N GLU A 112 -3.40 -12.29 17.06
CA GLU A 112 -2.79 -12.51 18.37
C GLU A 112 -2.89 -13.96 18.87
N ASP A 113 -3.97 -14.65 18.51
CA ASP A 113 -4.23 -16.06 18.86
C ASP A 113 -3.60 -17.07 17.88
N SER A 114 -2.95 -16.60 16.80
CA SER A 114 -2.33 -17.47 15.81
C SER A 114 -1.08 -18.15 16.37
N ARG A 115 -1.09 -19.48 16.34
CA ARG A 115 0.05 -20.33 16.70
C ARG A 115 0.98 -20.59 15.53
N ARG A 116 0.66 -20.10 14.33
CA ARG A 116 1.48 -20.33 13.15
C ARG A 116 2.76 -19.50 13.19
N ARG A 117 3.86 -20.12 12.80
CA ARG A 117 5.20 -19.52 12.70
C ARG A 117 5.75 -19.76 11.29
N THR A 118 5.01 -19.28 10.29
CA THR A 118 5.32 -19.47 8.87
C THR A 118 4.87 -18.27 8.04
N PHE A 119 5.61 -17.98 6.98
CA PHE A 119 5.26 -17.01 5.95
C PHE A 119 4.45 -17.61 4.80
N ALA A 120 3.93 -18.84 4.92
CA ALA A 120 3.18 -19.53 3.86
C ALA A 120 1.89 -18.81 3.39
N TYR A 121 1.46 -17.74 4.08
CA TYR A 121 0.42 -16.84 3.56
C TYR A 121 0.88 -16.02 2.36
N LEU A 122 2.20 -15.89 2.14
CA LEU A 122 2.78 -15.20 0.99
C LEU A 122 2.64 -16.02 -0.30
N GLU A 123 2.49 -17.34 -0.22
CA GLU A 123 2.26 -18.25 -1.36
C GLU A 123 0.91 -18.07 -2.07
N GLY A 124 0.14 -17.04 -1.72
CA GLY A 124 -1.11 -16.73 -2.41
C GLY A 124 -0.83 -15.88 -3.64
N ASN A 125 -1.63 -16.00 -4.68
CA ASN A 125 -1.50 -15.13 -5.86
C ASN A 125 -2.37 -13.88 -5.72
N GLU A 126 -1.93 -12.76 -6.28
CA GLU A 126 -2.84 -11.69 -6.66
C GLU A 126 -3.70 -12.08 -7.86
N SER A 127 -4.95 -11.61 -7.83
CA SER A 127 -5.81 -11.53 -9.01
C SER A 127 -6.27 -10.09 -9.17
N ILE A 128 -6.00 -9.51 -10.33
CA ILE A 128 -6.42 -8.16 -10.70
C ILE A 128 -7.31 -8.24 -11.93
N VAL A 129 -8.52 -7.69 -11.81
CA VAL A 129 -9.49 -7.58 -12.90
C VAL A 129 -9.74 -6.12 -13.22
N ALA A 130 -9.17 -5.63 -14.33
CA ALA A 130 -9.36 -4.27 -14.84
C ALA A 130 -10.22 -4.32 -16.11
N ASP A 131 -11.41 -3.72 -16.07
CA ASP A 131 -12.38 -3.71 -17.19
C ASP A 131 -12.68 -5.11 -17.79
N GLY A 132 -12.65 -6.14 -16.95
CA GLY A 132 -12.87 -7.54 -17.35
C GLY A 132 -11.62 -8.27 -17.85
N LYS A 133 -10.48 -7.58 -18.00
CA LYS A 133 -9.19 -8.21 -18.26
C LYS A 133 -8.58 -8.71 -16.94
N VAL A 134 -8.21 -9.97 -16.92
CA VAL A 134 -7.63 -10.65 -15.76
C VAL A 134 -6.10 -10.66 -15.84
N PHE A 135 -5.46 -10.37 -14.71
CA PHE A 135 -4.02 -10.48 -14.47
C PHE A 135 -3.84 -11.34 -13.22
N GLU A 136 -3.09 -12.41 -13.34
CA GLU A 136 -2.80 -13.35 -12.25
C GLU A 136 -1.30 -13.29 -11.94
N GLY A 137 -0.97 -13.24 -10.65
CA GLY A 137 0.41 -13.33 -10.20
C GLY A 137 0.82 -14.75 -9.80
N THR A 138 1.92 -14.82 -9.04
CA THR A 138 2.57 -16.07 -8.65
C THR A 138 2.86 -16.18 -7.16
N GLY A 139 2.68 -15.08 -6.41
CA GLY A 139 2.98 -14.98 -4.99
C GLY A 139 2.74 -13.56 -4.50
N ASN A 140 2.28 -13.41 -3.26
CA ASN A 140 2.00 -12.11 -2.67
C ASN A 140 3.32 -11.32 -2.56
N GLU A 141 4.45 -11.96 -2.27
CA GLU A 141 5.76 -11.30 -2.27
C GLU A 141 6.25 -10.95 -3.68
N ASP A 142 5.89 -11.77 -4.67
CA ASP A 142 6.26 -11.55 -6.06
C ASP A 142 5.60 -10.27 -6.59
N PHE A 143 4.37 -9.98 -6.16
CA PHE A 143 3.73 -8.70 -6.43
C PHE A 143 4.59 -7.52 -5.96
N PHE A 144 5.35 -7.65 -4.88
CA PHE A 144 6.26 -6.61 -4.37
C PHE A 144 7.69 -6.73 -4.93
N SER A 145 7.86 -7.39 -6.08
CA SER A 145 9.16 -7.62 -6.74
C SER A 145 10.16 -8.33 -5.83
N SER A 146 9.68 -9.20 -4.94
CA SER A 146 10.53 -10.04 -4.08
C SER A 146 10.40 -11.50 -4.48
N ALA A 147 11.02 -12.38 -3.69
CA ALA A 147 10.94 -13.83 -3.84
C ALA A 147 11.27 -14.48 -2.49
N TRP A 148 10.96 -15.79 -2.36
CA TRP A 148 11.36 -16.62 -1.21
C TRP A 148 10.97 -16.00 0.14
N TYR A 149 9.72 -15.53 0.26
CA TYR A 149 9.20 -14.86 1.46
C TYR A 149 9.93 -13.58 1.88
N PHE A 150 10.47 -12.83 0.92
CA PHE A 150 11.33 -11.66 1.12
C PHE A 150 12.70 -11.96 1.76
N PRO A 151 13.72 -11.09 1.57
CA PRO A 151 14.97 -11.16 2.34
C PRO A 151 14.72 -11.02 3.85
N GLU A 152 15.72 -11.35 4.68
CA GLU A 152 15.59 -11.22 6.14
C GLU A 152 15.56 -9.76 6.61
N LYS A 153 16.27 -8.88 5.91
CA LYS A 153 16.41 -7.47 6.28
C LYS A 153 15.52 -6.58 5.41
N PRO A 154 14.98 -5.47 5.98
CA PRO A 154 14.31 -4.44 5.19
C PRO A 154 15.17 -3.91 4.05
N PHE A 155 14.52 -3.51 2.98
CA PHE A 155 15.14 -2.84 1.84
C PHE A 155 14.18 -1.79 1.27
N PHE A 156 14.76 -0.73 0.72
CA PHE A 156 14.02 0.42 0.21
C PHE A 156 14.56 0.75 -1.18
N HIS A 157 13.77 0.45 -2.21
CA HIS A 157 14.02 0.89 -3.59
C HIS A 157 13.04 1.99 -3.97
N SER A 158 13.26 2.57 -5.16
CA SER A 158 12.44 3.69 -5.63
C SER A 158 10.97 3.31 -5.76
N TYR A 159 10.67 2.12 -6.29
CA TYR A 159 9.29 1.71 -6.59
C TYR A 159 8.82 0.51 -5.76
N GLU A 160 9.69 -0.13 -5.00
CA GLU A 160 9.37 -1.33 -4.24
C GLU A 160 10.21 -1.38 -2.96
N GLY A 161 9.72 -2.09 -1.95
CA GLY A 161 10.46 -2.24 -0.71
C GLY A 161 9.76 -3.14 0.29
N MET A 162 10.55 -3.70 1.20
CA MET A 162 10.06 -4.34 2.40
C MET A 162 10.53 -3.53 3.60
N THR A 163 9.57 -2.97 4.33
CA THR A 163 9.78 -2.06 5.46
C THR A 163 9.92 -2.78 6.79
N LEU A 164 9.31 -3.97 6.91
CA LEU A 164 9.37 -4.81 8.11
C LEU A 164 9.33 -6.28 7.72
N LYS A 165 10.16 -7.09 8.39
CA LYS A 165 9.98 -8.54 8.49
C LYS A 165 10.18 -8.96 9.94
N ASN A 166 9.20 -9.63 10.52
CA ASN A 166 9.28 -10.19 11.86
C ASN A 166 9.24 -11.71 11.79
N LEU A 167 10.27 -12.39 12.30
CA LEU A 167 10.37 -13.85 12.28
C LEU A 167 9.60 -14.52 13.43
N ASP A 168 9.53 -13.88 14.60
CA ASP A 168 8.88 -14.42 15.80
C ASP A 168 7.35 -14.44 15.67
N LYS A 169 6.81 -13.36 15.11
CA LYS A 169 5.42 -13.24 14.64
C LYS A 169 5.52 -12.97 13.14
N PRO A 170 5.38 -14.00 12.27
CA PRO A 170 5.61 -13.92 10.82
C PRO A 170 4.83 -12.80 10.13
N ALA A 171 5.35 -11.59 10.18
CA ALA A 171 4.70 -10.38 9.70
C ALA A 171 5.60 -9.71 8.68
N VAL A 172 4.99 -9.16 7.64
CA VAL A 172 5.68 -8.41 6.58
C VAL A 172 4.92 -7.12 6.33
N SER A 173 5.66 -6.02 6.19
CA SER A 173 5.14 -4.76 5.65
C SER A 173 5.96 -4.39 4.42
N ALA A 174 5.30 -4.19 3.28
CA ALA A 174 5.93 -3.91 2.00
C ALA A 174 5.15 -2.86 1.19
N TYR A 175 5.83 -2.25 0.22
CA TYR A 175 5.20 -1.33 -0.73
C TYR A 175 5.62 -1.63 -2.16
N ARG A 176 4.72 -1.32 -3.10
CA ARG A 176 5.01 -1.22 -4.53
C ARG A 176 4.28 -0.01 -5.11
N TRP A 177 5.03 0.91 -5.70
CA TRP A 177 4.57 2.07 -6.43
C TRP A 177 4.60 1.79 -7.91
N MET A 178 3.43 1.48 -8.46
CA MET A 178 3.23 1.24 -9.89
C MET A 178 3.16 2.56 -10.65
N ILE A 179 4.20 3.39 -10.51
CA ILE A 179 4.35 4.66 -11.23
C ILE A 179 4.86 4.41 -12.65
N PRO A 180 5.94 3.62 -12.88
CA PRO A 180 6.42 3.35 -14.24
C PRO A 180 5.49 2.39 -15.00
N ASP A 181 4.71 1.57 -14.29
CA ASP A 181 3.88 0.48 -14.79
C ASP A 181 2.43 0.57 -14.27
N ALA A 182 1.90 1.80 -14.17
CA ALA A 182 0.55 2.06 -13.69
C ALA A 182 -0.50 1.25 -14.46
N LEU A 183 -1.53 0.78 -13.75
CA LEU A 183 -2.61 -0.02 -14.31
C LEU A 183 -3.88 0.82 -14.54
N PRO A 184 -4.14 1.32 -15.77
CA PRO A 184 -5.32 2.10 -16.08
C PRO A 184 -6.58 1.23 -16.21
N PHE A 185 -7.73 1.82 -15.88
CA PHE A 185 -9.06 1.23 -16.05
C PHE A 185 -10.10 2.31 -16.37
N LYS A 186 -11.18 1.94 -17.08
CA LYS A 186 -12.24 2.85 -17.57
C LYS A 186 -13.61 2.60 -16.96
N LYS A 187 -13.85 1.42 -16.40
CA LYS A 187 -15.14 1.00 -15.83
C LYS A 187 -14.99 0.50 -14.41
N SER A 188 -14.04 -0.38 -14.17
CA SER A 188 -13.85 -0.98 -12.84
C SER A 188 -12.48 -1.61 -12.68
N LEU A 189 -12.02 -1.63 -11.44
CA LEU A 189 -10.84 -2.37 -11.00
C LEU A 189 -11.20 -3.18 -9.76
N LYS A 190 -10.90 -4.47 -9.81
CA LYS A 190 -10.95 -5.36 -8.66
C LYS A 190 -9.57 -5.97 -8.44
N PHE A 191 -9.03 -5.88 -7.24
CA PHE A 191 -7.75 -6.45 -6.85
C PHE A 191 -7.96 -7.23 -5.56
N ASP A 192 -7.72 -8.53 -5.63
CA ASP A 192 -7.75 -9.45 -4.51
C ASP A 192 -6.39 -10.16 -4.34
N PHE A 193 -6.07 -10.55 -3.10
CA PHE A 193 -4.95 -11.44 -2.78
C PHE A 193 -5.45 -12.77 -2.20
N GLU A 194 -4.86 -13.88 -2.62
CA GLU A 194 -5.08 -15.16 -1.94
C GLU A 194 -4.37 -15.24 -0.59
N GLN A 195 -4.95 -16.04 0.31
CA GLN A 195 -4.41 -16.28 1.66
C GLN A 195 -3.55 -17.55 1.68
N GLY A 196 -2.36 -17.47 1.09
CA GLY A 196 -1.58 -18.66 0.71
C GLY A 196 -2.27 -19.46 -0.40
N ASN A 197 -1.56 -20.43 -0.98
CA ASN A 197 -2.01 -21.16 -2.16
C ASN A 197 -3.47 -21.66 -2.05
N GLY A 198 -4.33 -21.13 -2.94
CA GLY A 198 -5.75 -21.49 -3.05
C GLY A 198 -6.59 -21.12 -1.82
N ASN A 199 -6.19 -20.10 -1.06
CA ASN A 199 -6.86 -19.61 0.15
C ASN A 199 -6.86 -20.61 1.33
N LYS A 200 -5.89 -21.54 1.35
CA LYS A 200 -5.84 -22.65 2.32
C LYS A 200 -5.01 -22.37 3.57
N ARG A 201 -4.30 -21.24 3.66
CA ARG A 201 -3.44 -20.90 4.81
C ARG A 201 -4.13 -19.92 5.76
N PHE A 202 -5.35 -20.26 6.16
CA PHE A 202 -6.20 -19.53 7.12
C PHE A 202 -5.76 -19.72 8.58
N ARG A 203 -5.68 -18.64 9.37
CA ARG A 203 -5.12 -18.48 10.75
C ARG A 203 -3.64 -18.15 10.83
#